data_AF-A0A8T0ZYA4-F1
#
_entry.id   AF-A0A8T0ZYA4-F1
#
_cell.length_a   1.000
_cell.length_b   1.000
_cell.length_c   1.000
_cell.angle_alpha   90.00
_cell.angle_beta   90.00
_cell.angle_gamma   90.00
#
_symmetry.space_group_name_H-M   'P 1'
#
loop_
_entity.id
_entity.type
_entity.pdbx_description
1 polymer ?
#
loop_
_entity_poly.entity_id
_entity_poly.type
_entity_poly.pdbx_seq_one_letter_code
_entity_poly.pdbx_strand_id
1 'polypeptide(L)' 'MNQQRIDVSKNVLVECLGLRSGETLAVVADDAKRELAESIYEAGKALGADAVLMVMKERSKSGEEPPAPIAEAMKRADVA' A
#
# COMPACT_ATOMS: atom_id res chain seq x y z
N MET A 1 -0.38 13.07 11.05
CA MET A 1 -1.13 11.95 10.47
C MET A 1 -2.42 11.77 11.25
N ASN A 2 -3.57 11.62 10.60
CA ASN A 2 -4.87 11.54 11.29
C ASN A 2 -5.14 10.08 11.70
N GLN A 3 -5.25 9.80 13.01
CA GLN A 3 -5.50 8.46 13.56
C GLN A 3 -6.72 7.77 12.93
N GLN A 4 -7.76 8.54 12.63
CA GLN A 4 -8.97 8.04 11.98
C GLN A 4 -8.69 7.40 10.61
N ARG A 5 -7.73 7.95 9.83
CA ARG A 5 -7.39 7.39 8.50
C ARG A 5 -6.66 6.06 8.62
N ILE A 6 -5.82 5.91 9.65
CA ILE A 6 -5.08 4.67 9.90
C ILE A 6 -6.08 3.56 10.28
N ASP A 7 -7.05 3.85 11.14
CA ASP A 7 -8.02 2.84 11.58
C ASP A 7 -8.94 2.40 10.42
N VAL A 8 -9.37 3.33 9.56
CA VAL A 8 -10.08 2.98 8.32
C VAL A 8 -9.20 2.12 7.41
N SER A 9 -7.92 2.46 7.27
CA SER A 9 -6.99 1.70 6.43
C SER A 9 -6.75 0.28 6.96
N LYS A 10 -6.70 0.08 8.29
CA LYS A 10 -6.61 -1.26 8.89
C LYS A 10 -7.79 -2.14 8.48
N ASN A 11 -9.01 -1.60 8.52
CA ASN A 11 -10.19 -2.34 8.11
C ASN A 11 -10.11 -2.75 6.63
N VAL A 12 -9.64 -1.86 5.74
CA VAL A 12 -9.45 -2.22 4.32
C VAL A 12 -8.42 -3.34 4.17
N LEU A 13 -7.28 -3.26 4.86
CA LEU A 13 -6.23 -4.27 4.78
C LEU A 13 -6.70 -5.64 5.28
N VAL A 14 -7.47 -5.69 6.37
CA VAL A 14 -7.95 -6.95 6.96
C VAL A 14 -9.16 -7.49 6.21
N GLU A 15 -10.21 -6.69 6.05
CA GLU A 15 -11.51 -7.15 5.56
C GLU A 15 -11.55 -7.29 4.03
N CYS A 16 -10.81 -6.44 3.30
CA CYS A 16 -10.81 -6.49 1.83
C CYS A 16 -9.62 -7.26 1.26
N LEU A 17 -8.44 -7.12 1.85
CA LEU A 17 -7.21 -7.75 1.35
C LEU A 17 -6.76 -8.97 2.15
N GLY A 18 -7.36 -9.24 3.31
CA GLY A 18 -7.04 -10.43 4.11
C GLY A 18 -5.64 -10.45 4.68
N LEU A 19 -5.01 -9.27 4.86
CA LEU A 19 -3.64 -9.13 5.33
C LEU A 19 -3.47 -9.74 6.73
N ARG A 20 -2.43 -10.55 6.90
CA ARG A 20 -2.05 -11.16 8.17
C ARG A 20 -0.70 -10.63 8.67
N SER A 21 -0.50 -10.74 9.99
CA SER A 21 0.79 -10.42 10.61
C SER A 21 1.90 -11.30 10.03
N GLY A 22 3.05 -10.70 9.75
CA GLY A 22 4.20 -11.36 9.13
C GLY A 22 4.18 -11.46 7.61
N GLU A 23 3.09 -11.07 6.94
CA GLU A 23 3.04 -10.98 5.48
C GLU A 23 3.72 -9.71 4.96
N THR A 24 4.19 -9.77 3.71
CA THR A 24 4.77 -8.63 3.01
C THR A 24 3.68 -7.78 2.35
N LEU A 25 3.69 -6.47 2.63
CA LEU A 25 2.72 -5.52 2.09
C LEU A 25 3.44 -4.47 1.23
N ALA A 26 3.14 -4.41 -0.07
CA ALA A 26 3.65 -3.39 -0.98
C ALA A 26 2.62 -2.29 -1.23
N VAL A 27 2.71 -1.18 -0.50
CA VAL A 27 1.85 -0.02 -0.76
C VAL A 27 2.42 0.81 -1.90
N VAL A 28 1.67 0.92 -2.99
CA VAL A 28 2.07 1.67 -4.19
C VAL A 28 1.18 2.88 -4.38
N ALA A 29 1.80 4.05 -4.62
CA ALA A 29 1.06 5.27 -4.90
C ALA A 29 1.77 6.16 -5.92
N ASP A 30 1.00 7.08 -6.50
CA ASP A 30 1.56 8.22 -7.20
C ASP A 30 1.86 9.39 -6.24
N ASP A 31 2.61 10.38 -6.71
CA ASP A 31 2.94 11.58 -5.95
C ASP A 31 1.69 12.28 -5.37
N ALA A 32 0.58 12.31 -6.11
CA ALA A 32 -0.65 12.97 -5.69
C ALA A 32 -1.37 12.25 -4.54
N LYS A 33 -1.22 10.92 -4.43
CA LYS A 33 -1.90 10.08 -3.43
C LYS A 33 -0.99 9.64 -2.28
N ARG A 34 0.22 10.19 -2.19
CA ARG A 34 1.22 9.82 -1.17
C ARG A 34 0.67 9.85 0.26
N GLU A 35 -0.02 10.91 0.67
CA GLU A 35 -0.54 11.02 2.04
C GLU A 35 -1.57 9.93 2.40
N LEU A 36 -2.36 9.50 1.41
CA LEU A 36 -3.30 8.40 1.59
C LEU A 36 -2.53 7.08 1.75
N ALA A 37 -1.53 6.87 0.90
CA ALA A 37 -0.67 5.69 0.92
C ALA A 37 0.11 5.56 2.23
N GLU A 38 0.60 6.66 2.79
CA GLU A 38 1.25 6.69 4.10
C GLU A 38 0.31 6.20 5.21
N SER A 39 -1.00 6.50 5.12
CA SER A 39 -2.00 5.99 6.08
C SER A 39 -2.17 4.46 5.99
N ILE A 40 -2.14 3.91 4.77
CA ILE A 40 -2.23 2.45 4.52
C ILE A 40 -0.95 1.75 4.99
N TYR A 41 0.21 2.32 4.68
CA TYR A 41 1.52 1.82 5.10
C TYR A 41 1.62 1.71 6.63
N GLU A 42 1.19 2.75 7.33
CA GLU A 42 1.22 2.80 8.79
C GLU A 42 0.20 1.85 9.43
N ALA A 43 -0.95 1.67 8.79
CA ALA A 43 -1.92 0.64 9.17
C ALA A 43 -1.34 -0.78 9.02
N GLY A 44 -0.65 -1.08 7.91
CA GLY A 44 -0.01 -2.37 7.67
C GLY A 44 1.04 -2.69 8.73
N LYS A 45 1.93 -1.74 9.03
CA LYS A 45 2.90 -1.89 10.13
C LYS A 45 2.22 -2.14 11.48
N ALA A 46 1.15 -1.40 11.78
CA ALA A 46 0.40 -1.57 13.02
C ALA A 46 -0.31 -2.93 13.12
N LEU A 47 -0.56 -3.60 11.99
CA LEU A 47 -1.10 -4.96 11.90
C LEU A 47 0.01 -6.04 11.94
N GLY A 48 1.28 -5.63 11.97
CA GLY A 48 2.44 -6.54 12.04
C GLY A 48 2.93 -7.04 10.68
N ALA A 49 2.53 -6.42 9.57
CA ALA A 49 3.06 -6.75 8.25
C ALA A 49 4.46 -6.13 8.03
N ASP A 50 5.28 -6.79 7.22
CA ASP A 50 6.52 -6.21 6.66
C ASP A 50 6.14 -5.29 5.49
N ALA A 51 5.74 -4.07 5.82
CA ALA A 51 5.21 -3.12 4.87
C ALA A 51 6.35 -2.32 4.20
N VAL A 52 6.18 -2.03 2.90
CA VAL A 52 7.00 -1.09 2.13
C VAL A 52 6.11 -0.09 1.40
N LEU A 53 6.54 1.17 1.32
CA LEU A 53 5.85 2.22 0.57
C LEU A 53 6.69 2.63 -0.64
N MET A 54 6.12 2.51 -1.83
CA MET A 54 6.74 2.91 -3.09
C MET A 54 5.93 4.02 -3.75
N VAL A 55 6.58 5.13 -4.08
CA VAL A 55 5.96 6.26 -4.76
C VAL A 55 6.50 6.36 -6.18
N MET A 56 5.60 6.54 -7.14
CA MET A 56 5.93 6.74 -8.55
C MET A 56 5.32 8.02 -9.12
N LYS A 57 5.81 8.41 -10.29
CA LYS A 57 5.13 9.42 -11.09
C LYS A 57 3.72 8.93 -11.47
N GLU A 58 2.78 9.88 -11.48
CA GLU A 58 1.42 9.68 -11.97
C GLU A 58 1.41 9.09 -13.40
N ARG A 59 0.45 8.20 -13.63
CA ARG A 59 0.23 7.54 -14.94
C ARG A 59 -0.55 8.46 -15.87
N SER A 60 -0.34 8.33 -17.17
CA SER A 60 -1.01 9.17 -18.19
C SER A 60 -2.47 8.81 -18.39
N LYS A 61 -2.87 7.59 -18.02
CA LYS A 61 -4.23 7.07 -18.13
C LYS A 61 -4.54 6.04 -17.04
N SER A 62 -5.82 5.87 -16.74
CA SER A 62 -6.30 4.81 -15.84
C SER A 62 -5.94 3.42 -16.36
N GLY A 63 -5.49 2.55 -15.47
CA GLY A 63 -5.09 1.17 -15.81
C GLY A 63 -3.76 1.06 -16.54
N GLU A 64 -2.97 2.14 -16.62
CA GLU A 64 -1.58 2.03 -17.07
C GLU A 64 -0.73 1.33 -16.01
N GLU A 65 0.06 0.35 -16.46
CA GLU A 65 0.95 -0.42 -15.59
C GLU A 65 2.00 0.47 -14.89
N PRO A 66 2.40 0.12 -13.65
CA PRO A 66 3.48 0.80 -12.97
C PRO A 66 4.85 0.52 -13.64
N PRO A 67 5.91 1.28 -13.30
CA PRO A 67 7.26 1.04 -13.78
C PRO A 67 7.72 -0.36 -13.37
N ALA A 68 8.59 -0.96 -14.18
CA ALA A 68 9.07 -2.32 -13.95
C ALA A 68 9.54 -2.60 -12.51
N PRO A 69 10.29 -1.71 -11.82
CA PRO A 69 10.68 -1.96 -10.43
C PRO A 69 9.49 -2.13 -9.46
N ILE A 70 8.42 -1.35 -9.64
CA ILE A 70 7.22 -1.43 -8.81
C ILE A 70 6.39 -2.64 -9.19
N ALA A 71 6.22 -2.90 -10.48
CA ALA A 71 5.51 -4.09 -10.95
C ALA A 71 6.14 -5.38 -10.40
N GLU A 72 7.47 -5.46 -10.36
CA GLU A 72 8.17 -6.61 -9.78
C GLU A 72 8.06 -6.68 -8.26
N ALA A 73 7.98 -5.54 -7.56
CA ALA A 73 7.72 -5.52 -6.12
C ALA A 73 6.30 -6.01 -5.81
N MET A 74 5.29 -5.51 -6.54
CA MET A 74 3.88 -5.93 -6.38
C MET A 74 3.71 -7.44 -6.60
N LYS A 75 4.39 -8.01 -7.60
CA LYS A 75 4.34 -9.46 -7.87
C LYS A 75 4.96 -10.32 -6.76
N ARG A 76 5.89 -9.77 -5.98
CA ARG A 76 6.64 -10.50 -4.94
C ARG A 76 6.03 -10.35 -3.56
N ALA A 77 5.23 -9.30 -3.35
CA ALA A 77 4.52 -9.09 -2.11
C ALA A 77 3.34 -10.06 -1.97
N ASP A 78 3.01 -10.42 -0.74
CA ASP A 78 1.82 -11.22 -0.44
C ASP A 78 0.54 -10.39 -0.67
N VAL A 79 0.62 -9.08 -0.41
CA VAL A 79 -0.46 -8.10 -0.61
C VAL A 79 0.11 -6.81 -1.23
N ALA A 80 -0.60 -6.22 -2.20
CA ALA A 80 -0.23 -4.95 -2.84
C ALA A 80 -1.45 -4.07 -3.15
#